data_AF-A0A2E3DUV7-F1
#
_entry.id   AF-A0A2E3DUV7-F1
#
_cell.length_a   1.000
_cell.length_b   1.000
_cell.length_c   1.000
_cell.angle_alpha   90.00
_cell.angle_beta   90.00
_cell.angle_gamma   90.00
#
_symmetry.space_group_name_H-M   'P 1'
#
loop_
_entity.id
_entity.type
_entity.pdbx_description
1 polymer ?
#
loop_
_entity_poly.entity_id
_entity_poly.type
_entity_poly.pdbx_seq_one_letter_code
_entity_poly.pdbx_strand_id
1 'polypeptide(L)' 'MKKIKILRVKEINKMKVKVFEIVKTGLKPLSQEMEATIQSWLDDNNNIEILTTSQSQHLRENTVFVTVMYNIKSNENEEE' A
#
# COMPACT_ATOMS: atom_id res chain seq x y z
N MET A 1 -11.09 1.06 -28.74
CA MET A 1 -10.45 1.94 -27.73
C MET A 1 -11.29 1.89 -26.46
N LYS A 2 -10.78 1.32 -25.36
CA LYS A 2 -11.53 1.25 -24.09
C LYS A 2 -11.43 2.59 -23.37
N LYS A 3 -12.56 3.28 -23.19
CA LYS A 3 -12.68 4.49 -22.38
C LYS A 3 -12.64 4.10 -20.90
N ILE A 4 -11.66 4.62 -20.16
CA ILE A 4 -11.62 4.51 -18.70
C ILE A 4 -12.63 5.52 -18.14
N LYS A 5 -13.57 5.05 -17.32
CA LYS A 5 -14.59 5.88 -16.65
C LYS A 5 -14.16 6.07 -15.20
N ILE A 6 -13.69 7.27 -14.86
CA ILE A 6 -13.40 7.65 -13.47
C ILE A 6 -14.74 7.95 -12.80
N LEU A 7 -15.13 7.12 -11.82
CA LEU A 7 -16.49 7.15 -11.25
C LEU A 7 -16.65 8.08 -10.03
N ARG A 8 -15.56 8.42 -9.32
CA ARG A 8 -15.56 9.46 -8.27
C ARG A 8 -14.14 9.71 -7.80
N VAL A 9 -13.76 10.98 -7.63
CA VAL A 9 -12.63 11.37 -6.77
C VAL A 9 -13.24 12.19 -5.64
N LYS A 10 -13.09 11.72 -4.41
CA LYS A 10 -13.43 12.50 -3.21
C LYS A 10 -12.12 12.67 -2.45
N GLU A 11 -11.60 13.89 -2.45
CA GLU A 11 -10.49 14.26 -1.60
C GLU A 11 -11.02 14.34 -0.16
N ILE A 12 -10.49 13.50 0.73
CA ILE A 12 -10.77 13.54 2.16
C ILE A 12 -9.39 13.62 2.81
N ASN A 13 -9.13 14.72 3.53
CA ASN A 13 -7.98 15.03 4.40
C ASN A 13 -6.82 14.00 4.45
N LYS A 14 -5.59 14.39 4.09
CA LYS A 14 -4.31 13.68 4.33
C LYS A 14 -4.19 12.23 3.79
N MET A 15 -5.15 11.72 3.03
CA MET A 15 -5.13 10.35 2.51
C MET A 15 -4.11 10.16 1.38
N LYS A 16 -3.25 9.14 1.53
CA LYS A 16 -2.21 8.73 0.60
C LYS A 16 -2.39 7.26 0.20
N VAL A 17 -1.77 6.89 -0.92
CA VAL A 17 -1.79 5.52 -1.45
C VAL A 17 -0.37 5.08 -1.80
N LYS A 18 0.04 3.90 -1.33
CA LYS A 18 1.27 3.21 -1.70
C LYS A 18 0.92 1.91 -2.40
N VAL A 19 1.57 1.62 -3.53
CA VAL A 19 1.44 0.33 -4.23
C VAL A 19 2.80 -0.36 -4.21
N PHE A 20 2.81 -1.62 -3.81
CA PHE A 20 3.95 -2.52 -3.84
C PHE A 20 3.79 -3.48 -5.01
N GLU A 21 4.82 -3.61 -5.82
CA GLU A 21 4.94 -4.66 -6.82
C GLU A 21 5.88 -5.74 -6.27
N ILE A 22 5.34 -6.93 -6.03
CA ILE A 22 6.06 -8.03 -5.37
C ILE A 22 6.12 -9.19 -6.35
N VAL A 23 7.31 -9.36 -6.93
CA VAL A 23 7.60 -10.44 -7.88
C VAL A 23 7.97 -11.69 -7.11
N LYS A 24 7.22 -12.77 -7.30
CA LYS A 24 7.52 -14.06 -6.67
C LYS A 24 8.83 -14.60 -7.24
N THR A 25 9.89 -14.54 -6.43
CA THR A 25 11.23 -14.97 -6.86
C THR A 25 11.39 -16.49 -6.88
N GLY A 26 10.53 -17.21 -6.14
CA GLY A 26 10.60 -18.65 -5.97
C GLY A 26 11.63 -19.11 -4.92
N LEU A 27 12.40 -18.20 -4.33
CA LEU A 27 13.39 -18.50 -3.29
C LEU A 27 12.75 -18.63 -1.89
N LYS A 28 11.67 -17.88 -1.64
CA LYS A 28 10.89 -17.92 -0.40
C LYS A 28 9.39 -17.97 -0.70
N PRO A 29 8.55 -18.44 0.24
CA PRO A 29 7.11 -18.30 0.14
C PRO A 29 6.72 -16.84 -0.11
N LEU A 30 5.83 -16.60 -1.08
CA LEU A 30 5.38 -15.25 -1.46
C LEU A 30 4.84 -14.46 -0.26
N SER A 31 4.18 -15.12 0.69
CA SER A 31 3.70 -14.50 1.92
C SER A 31 4.84 -13.88 2.74
N GLN A 32 5.99 -14.55 2.83
CA GLN A 32 7.15 -14.05 3.56
C GLN A 32 7.81 -12.87 2.83
N GLU A 33 7.90 -12.93 1.50
CA GLU A 33 8.40 -11.82 0.69
C GLU A 33 7.51 -10.59 0.81
N MET A 34 6.19 -10.80 0.82
CA MET A 34 5.21 -9.73 1.03
C MET A 34 5.32 -9.10 2.41
N GLU A 35 5.32 -9.92 3.47
CA GLU A 35 5.40 -9.46 4.85
C GLU A 35 6.69 -8.66 5.09
N ALA A 36 7.84 -9.19 4.64
CA ALA A 36 9.12 -8.50 4.80
C ALA A 36 9.15 -7.14 4.06
N THR A 37 8.60 -7.08 2.85
CA THR A 37 8.58 -5.85 2.05
C THR A 37 7.70 -4.78 2.69
N ILE A 38 6.49 -5.17 3.12
CA ILE A 38 5.54 -4.25 3.74
C ILE A 38 6.06 -3.81 5.12
N GLN A 39 6.56 -4.74 5.94
CA GLN A 39 7.07 -4.43 7.28
C GLN A 39 8.27 -3.48 7.21
N SER A 40 9.24 -3.72 6.32
CA SER A 40 10.36 -2.81 6.12
C SER A 40 9.90 -1.39 5.77
N TRP A 41 8.86 -1.25 4.96
CA TRP A 41 8.31 0.07 4.65
C TRP A 41 7.58 0.70 5.84
N LEU A 42 6.86 -0.09 6.65
CA LEU A 42 6.19 0.40 7.85
C LEU A 42 7.19 0.88 8.91
N ASP A 43 8.31 0.17 9.06
CA ASP A 43 9.38 0.53 10.00
C ASP A 43 9.99 1.90 9.62
N ASP A 44 10.18 2.16 8.32
CA ASP A 44 10.66 3.45 7.79
C ASP A 44 9.60 4.57 7.86
N ASN A 45 8.32 4.22 8.07
CA ASN A 45 7.19 5.15 8.01
C ASN A 45 6.30 5.03 9.25
N ASN A 46 6.90 5.14 10.44
CA ASN A 46 6.21 4.98 11.73
C ASN A 46 5.05 5.98 11.99
N ASN A 47 4.98 7.08 11.25
CA ASN A 47 3.96 8.13 11.40
C ASN A 47 2.74 7.97 10.46
N ILE A 48 2.38 6.74 10.12
CA ILE A 48 1.21 6.48 9.27
C ILE A 48 0.13 5.70 10.01
N GLU A 49 -1.11 5.94 9.61
CA GLU A 49 -2.29 5.17 9.99
C GLU A 49 -2.84 4.48 8.75
N ILE A 50 -2.80 3.15 8.72
CA ILE A 50 -3.33 2.36 7.61
C ILE A 50 -4.85 2.39 7.67
N LEU A 51 -5.49 2.83 6.59
CA LEU A 51 -6.94 2.86 6.45
C LEU A 51 -7.47 1.58 5.84
N THR A 52 -6.82 1.11 4.77
CA THR A 52 -7.19 -0.13 4.10
C THR A 52 -6.02 -0.70 3.31
N THR A 53 -6.08 -2.02 3.09
CA THR A 53 -5.15 -2.74 2.24
C THR A 53 -5.92 -3.55 1.21
N SER A 54 -5.44 -3.59 -0.02
CA SER A 54 -5.98 -4.44 -1.08
C SER A 54 -4.84 -5.20 -1.73
N GLN A 55 -5.10 -6.45 -2.12
CA GLN A 55 -4.19 -7.26 -2.89
C GLN A 55 -4.83 -7.60 -4.23
N SER A 56 -4.04 -7.50 -5.30
CA SER A 56 -4.40 -8.07 -6.59
C SER A 56 -3.24 -8.88 -7.13
N GLN A 57 -3.55 -9.99 -7.81
CA GLN A 57 -2.54 -10.85 -8.41
C GLN A 57 -2.66 -10.79 -9.93
N HIS A 58 -1.54 -10.56 -10.60
CA HIS A 58 -1.46 -10.76 -12.04
C HIS A 58 -0.99 -12.19 -12.32
N LEU A 59 -1.94 -13.08 -12.64
CA LEU A 59 -1.71 -14.53 -12.80
C LEU A 59 -0.66 -14.88 -13.86
N ARG A 60 -0.36 -13.98 -14.80
CA ARG A 60 0.61 -14.22 -15.89
C ARG A 60 2.04 -13.83 -15.55
N GLU A 61 2.25 -12.98 -14.55
CA GLU A 61 3.55 -12.35 -14.31
C GLU A 61 4.24 -12.83 -13.03
N ASN A 62 3.65 -13.79 -12.29
CA ASN A 62 4.12 -14.17 -10.95
C ASN A 62 4.24 -12.97 -9.99
N THR A 63 3.46 -11.92 -10.25
CA THR A 63 3.53 -10.66 -9.52
C THR A 63 2.25 -10.42 -8.74
N VAL A 64 2.41 -10.00 -7.49
CA VAL A 64 1.34 -9.53 -6.63
C VAL A 64 1.49 -8.04 -6.39
N PHE A 65 0.39 -7.31 -6.51
CA PHE A 65 0.30 -5.92 -6.16
C PHE A 65 -0.41 -5.77 -4.83
N VAL A 66 0.23 -5.10 -3.88
CA VAL A 66 -0.38 -4.72 -2.60
C VAL A 66 -0.57 -3.22 -2.59
N THR A 67 -1.81 -2.78 -2.44
CA THR A 67 -2.17 -1.37 -2.29
C THR A 67 -2.45 -1.09 -0.82
N VAL A 68 -1.76 -0.11 -0.25
CA VAL A 68 -1.99 0.38 1.11
C VAL A 68 -2.47 1.82 1.01
N MET A 69 -3.68 2.08 1.50
CA MET A 69 -4.20 3.44 1.70
C MET A 69 -3.97 3.83 3.15
N TYR A 70 -3.42 5.02 3.38
CA TYR A 70 -3.00 5.46 4.70
C TYR A 70 -3.14 6.97 4.86
N ASN A 71 -3.27 7.42 6.10
CA ASN A 71 -3.09 8.81 6.49
C ASN A 71 -1.73 9.01 7.13
N ILE A 72 -1.21 10.24 7.07
CA ILE A 72 -0.11 10.66 7.95
C ILE A 72 -0.74 11.14 9.25
N LYS A 73 -0.31 10.59 10.40
CA LYS A 73 -0.80 11.09 11.68
C LYS A 73 -0.29 12.52 11.88
N SER A 74 -1.18 13.43 12.26
CA SER A 74 -0.72 14.74 12.75
C SER A 74 0.10 14.49 14.01
N ASN A 75 1.29 15.07 14.11
CA ASN A 75 1.88 15.32 15.43
C ASN A 75 1.14 16.50 16.06
N GLU A 76 -0.13 16.31 16.43
CA GLU A 76 -0.86 17.26 17.27
C GLU A 76 -0.49 16.98 18.72
N ASN A 77 0.75 17.33 19.07
CA ASN A 77 1.26 17.46 20.43
C ASN A 77 2.39 18.50 20.37
N GLU A 78 2.05 19.75 20.08
CA GLU A 78 2.84 20.90 20.54
C GLU A 78 2.13 21.41 21.80
N GLU A 79 2.56 20.82 22.92
CA GLU A 79 2.76 21.41 24.26
C GLU A 79 1.77 22.50 24.73
N GLU A 80 0.97 22.15 25.76
CA GLU A 80 0.29 23.09 26.68
C GLU A 80 1.27 23.59 27.76
#